data_AF-A0A938NXV7-F1
#
_entry.id   AF-A0A938NXV7-F1
#
_cell.length_a   1.000
_cell.length_b   1.000
_cell.length_c   1.000
_cell.angle_alpha   90.00
_cell.angle_beta   90.00
_cell.angle_gamma   90.00
#
_symmetry.space_group_name_H-M   'P 1'
#
loop_
_entity.id
_entity.type
_entity.pdbx_description
1 polymer ?
#
loop_
_entity_poly.entity_id
_entity_poly.type
_entity_poly.pdbx_seq_one_letter_code
_entity_poly.pdbx_strand_id
1 'polypeptide(L)'
;MKVCRACGDGDGKGNCRLPVDETCALESFLPKLVTIVSTNPATAHEVYLELLRNTICVQCNHQLSNGTCKKRQTLECALDRYYPTVIEIVQNVKGEVERRGNVALRRV
;
A
#
# COMPACT_ATOMS: atom_id res chain seq x y z
N MET A 1 -19.41 1.04 -2.41
CA MET A 1 -18.21 1.86 -2.16
C MET A 1 -17.83 2.63 -3.42
N LYS A 2 -17.39 3.89 -3.30
CA LYS A 2 -16.89 4.70 -4.43
C LYS A 2 -15.37 4.70 -4.44
N VAL A 3 -14.78 4.64 -5.63
CA VAL A 3 -13.32 4.64 -5.84
C VAL A 3 -12.94 5.59 -6.98
N CYS A 4 -11.65 5.93 -7.09
CA CYS A 4 -11.18 6.71 -8.24
C CYS A 4 -11.34 5.90 -9.55
N ARG A 5 -11.52 6.59 -10.68
CA ARG A 5 -11.65 5.94 -11.99
C ARG A 5 -10.39 5.16 -12.41
N ALA A 6 -9.24 5.49 -11.82
CA ALA A 6 -7.96 4.82 -12.08
C ALA A 6 -7.75 3.54 -11.25
N CYS A 7 -8.66 3.21 -10.33
CA CYS A 7 -8.56 2.00 -9.52
C CYS A 7 -8.67 0.76 -10.43
N GLY A 8 -7.65 -0.10 -10.40
CA GLY A 8 -7.62 -1.34 -11.20
C GLY A 8 -8.69 -2.35 -10.79
N ASP A 9 -9.20 -2.26 -9.56
CA ASP A 9 -10.33 -3.05 -9.05
C ASP A 9 -11.69 -2.36 -9.24
N GLY A 10 -11.70 -1.22 -9.94
CA GLY A 10 -12.90 -0.47 -10.27
C GLY A 10 -13.55 -0.89 -11.60
N ASP A 11 -14.72 -0.33 -11.88
CA ASP A 11 -15.44 -0.47 -13.16
C ASP A 11 -15.09 0.64 -14.18
N GLY A 12 -14.11 1.48 -13.88
CA GLY A 12 -13.74 2.67 -14.66
C GLY A 12 -14.73 3.84 -14.57
N LYS A 13 -15.89 3.66 -13.91
CA LYS A 13 -16.94 4.68 -13.71
C LYS A 13 -16.98 5.19 -12.27
N GLY A 14 -16.04 4.76 -11.44
CA GLY A 14 -15.88 5.18 -10.05
C GLY A 14 -16.59 4.27 -9.03
N ASN A 15 -16.96 3.06 -9.44
CA ASN A 15 -17.49 2.04 -8.53
C ASN A 15 -16.45 0.93 -8.32
N CYS A 16 -16.36 0.43 -7.10
CA CYS A 16 -15.54 -0.73 -6.79
C CYS A 16 -16.25 -2.02 -7.24
N ARG A 17 -15.49 -3.00 -7.75
CA ARG A 17 -16.01 -4.30 -8.16
C ARG A 17 -15.88 -5.39 -7.08
N LEU A 18 -15.37 -5.06 -5.90
CA LEU A 18 -15.40 -6.00 -4.78
C LEU A 18 -16.86 -6.38 -4.44
N PRO A 19 -17.11 -7.63 -4.03
CA PRO A 19 -18.39 -8.04 -3.47
C PRO A 19 -18.85 -7.13 -2.32
N VAL A 20 -20.17 -7.00 -2.16
CA VAL A 20 -20.77 -6.07 -1.18
C VAL A 20 -20.41 -6.43 0.27
N ASP A 21 -20.12 -7.71 0.53
CA ASP A 21 -19.74 -8.27 1.81
C ASP A 21 -18.21 -8.31 2.04
N GLU A 22 -17.41 -7.83 1.09
CA GLU A 22 -15.96 -7.75 1.22
C GLU A 22 -15.47 -6.30 1.41
N THR A 23 -14.58 -6.09 2.39
CA THR A 23 -13.86 -4.83 2.55
C THR A 23 -12.59 -4.84 1.68
N CYS A 24 -12.30 -3.71 1.02
CA CYS A 24 -11.06 -3.58 0.26
C CYS A 24 -9.85 -3.66 1.20
N ALA A 25 -9.00 -4.68 1.00
CA ALA A 25 -7.80 -4.85 1.81
C ALA A 25 -6.86 -3.63 1.73
N LEU A 26 -6.76 -2.98 0.56
CA LEU A 26 -5.97 -1.75 0.43
C LEU A 26 -6.51 -0.67 1.36
N GLU A 27 -7.81 -0.42 1.36
CA GLU A 27 -8.44 0.57 2.25
C GLU A 27 -8.20 0.24 3.72
N SER A 28 -8.45 -1.01 4.13
CA SER A 28 -8.29 -1.46 5.51
C SER A 28 -6.86 -1.30 6.05
N PHE A 29 -5.85 -1.54 5.20
CA PHE A 29 -4.45 -1.50 5.61
C PHE A 29 -3.71 -0.24 5.18
N LEU A 30 -4.34 0.68 4.45
CA LEU A 30 -3.69 1.89 3.93
C LEU A 30 -2.98 2.71 5.01
N PRO A 31 -3.60 3.00 6.18
CA PRO A 31 -2.90 3.76 7.23
C PRO A 31 -1.63 3.08 7.73
N LYS A 32 -1.68 1.75 7.91
CA LYS A 32 -0.54 0.95 8.36
C LYS A 32 0.55 0.88 7.30
N LEU A 33 0.19 0.71 6.03
CA LEU A 33 1.09 0.74 4.89
C LEU A 33 1.85 2.08 4.83
N VAL A 34 1.13 3.21 4.85
CA VAL A 34 1.73 4.55 4.85
C VAL A 34 2.66 4.74 6.05
N THR A 35 2.27 4.27 7.23
CA THR A 35 3.10 4.37 8.44
C THR A 35 4.40 3.60 8.27
N ILE A 36 4.35 2.35 7.81
CA ILE A 36 5.54 1.52 7.58
C ILE A 36 6.47 2.19 6.56
N VAL A 37 5.94 2.65 5.42
CA VAL A 37 6.79 3.23 4.37
C VAL A 37 7.40 4.56 4.81
N SER A 38 6.63 5.42 5.49
CA SER A 38 7.09 6.75 5.88
C SER A 38 8.09 6.76 7.04
N THR A 39 8.01 5.80 7.96
CA THR A 39 8.86 5.75 9.17
C THR A 39 10.15 4.97 9.00
N ASN A 40 10.22 4.10 7.99
CA ASN A 40 11.46 3.38 7.67
C ASN A 40 12.33 4.23 6.72
N PRO A 41 13.66 4.28 6.92
CA PRO A 41 14.58 5.02 6.07
C PRO A 41 14.56 4.48 4.63
N ALA A 42 15.11 5.25 3.68
CA ALA A 42 15.16 4.90 2.26
C ALA A 42 15.88 3.56 2.05
N THR A 43 15.09 2.48 2.06
CA THR A 43 15.53 1.13 1.75
C THR A 43 15.20 0.82 0.29
N ALA A 44 15.87 -0.19 -0.26
CA ALA A 44 15.52 -0.72 -1.57
C ALA A 44 14.04 -1.15 -1.58
N HIS A 45 13.41 -1.03 -2.74
CA HIS A 45 11.98 -1.30 -2.91
C HIS A 45 11.59 -2.71 -2.44
N GLU A 46 12.45 -3.70 -2.68
CA GLU A 46 12.32 -5.10 -2.28
C GLU A 46 12.23 -5.25 -0.75
N VAL A 47 12.97 -4.44 -0.01
CA VAL A 47 12.98 -4.45 1.47
C VAL A 47 11.62 -3.99 2.01
N TYR A 48 11.00 -2.99 1.39
CA TYR A 48 9.64 -2.59 1.76
C TYR A 48 8.62 -3.70 1.48
N LEU A 49 8.74 -4.39 0.34
CA LEU A 49 7.83 -5.49 0.03
C LEU A 49 7.92 -6.61 1.06
N GLU A 50 9.13 -6.99 1.47
CA GLU A 50 9.33 -7.99 2.53
C GLU A 50 8.78 -7.51 3.87
N LEU A 51 9.08 -6.26 4.26
CA LEU A 51 8.59 -5.68 5.51
C LEU A 51 7.06 -5.63 5.56
N LEU A 52 6.42 -5.16 4.49
CA LEU A 52 4.96 -5.10 4.37
C LEU A 52 4.34 -6.50 4.41
N ARG A 53 4.95 -7.49 3.74
CA ARG A 53 4.48 -8.89 3.79
C ARG A 53 4.59 -9.46 5.21
N ASN A 54 5.70 -9.20 5.90
CA ASN A 54 5.95 -9.72 7.24
C ASN A 54 5.14 -9.01 8.35
N THR A 55 4.57 -7.83 8.08
CA THR A 55 3.84 -7.04 9.09
C THR A 55 2.33 -6.97 8.82
N ILE A 56 1.91 -6.87 7.56
CA ILE A 56 0.51 -6.79 7.16
C ILE A 56 -0.04 -8.18 6.84
N CYS A 57 0.66 -8.98 6.03
CA CYS A 57 0.08 -10.24 5.55
C CYS A 57 -0.05 -11.29 6.65
N VAL A 58 0.77 -11.22 7.71
CA VAL A 58 0.62 -12.09 8.90
C VAL A 58 -0.70 -11.87 9.65
N GLN A 59 -1.38 -10.74 9.43
CA GLN A 59 -2.69 -10.41 10.00
C GLN A 59 -3.85 -10.69 9.03
N CYS A 60 -3.54 -11.16 7.81
CA CYS A 60 -4.54 -11.38 6.77
C CYS A 60 -5.15 -12.79 6.87
N ASN A 61 -6.46 -12.88 6.72
CA ASN A 61 -7.22 -14.15 6.68
C ASN A 61 -6.88 -15.05 5.47
N HIS A 62 -6.13 -14.55 4.48
CA HIS A 62 -5.68 -15.32 3.33
C HIS A 62 -4.28 -15.94 3.52
N GLN A 63 -3.63 -15.70 4.66
CA GLN A 63 -2.36 -16.29 5.03
C GLN A 63 -2.56 -17.77 5.40
N LEU A 64 -1.75 -18.64 4.79
CA LEU A 64 -1.75 -20.08 5.04
C LEU A 64 -0.76 -20.44 6.14
N SER A 65 -0.94 -21.60 6.77
CA SER A 65 -0.07 -22.10 7.86
C SER A 65 1.39 -22.26 7.45
N ASN A 66 1.67 -22.45 6.17
CA ASN A 66 3.03 -22.55 5.62
C ASN A 66 3.67 -21.19 5.29
N GLY A 67 3.08 -20.07 5.70
CA GLY A 67 3.62 -18.74 5.45
C GLY A 67 3.29 -18.15 4.06
N THR A 68 2.62 -18.90 3.20
CA THR A 68 2.20 -18.41 1.87
C THR A 68 0.83 -17.72 1.92
N CYS A 69 0.43 -17.05 0.83
CA CYS A 69 -0.85 -16.36 0.72
C CYS A 69 -1.63 -16.83 -0.50
N LYS A 70 -2.86 -17.29 -0.30
CA LYS A 70 -3.73 -17.82 -1.37
C LYS A 70 -4.01 -16.78 -2.46
N LYS A 71 -4.27 -15.53 -2.08
CA LYS A 71 -4.55 -14.45 -3.03
C LYS A 71 -3.31 -14.04 -3.83
N ARG A 72 -2.10 -14.08 -3.24
CA ARG A 72 -0.85 -13.80 -3.98
C ARG A 72 -0.57 -14.88 -5.04
N GLN A 73 -0.78 -16.14 -4.70
CA GLN A 73 -0.59 -17.26 -5.64
C GLN A 73 -1.52 -17.18 -6.86
N THR A 74 -2.67 -16.52 -6.71
CA THR A 74 -3.67 -16.35 -7.78
C THR A 74 -3.60 -14.98 -8.44
N LEU A 75 -2.65 -14.11 -8.06
CA LEU A 75 -2.53 -12.71 -8.53
C LEU A 75 -3.76 -11.82 -8.21
N GLU A 76 -4.58 -12.27 -7.26
CA GLU A 76 -5.82 -11.60 -6.81
C GLU A 76 -5.61 -10.79 -5.52
N CYS A 77 -4.37 -10.62 -5.06
CA CYS A 77 -4.08 -9.85 -3.86
C CYS A 77 -4.00 -8.35 -4.18
N ALA A 78 -5.03 -7.60 -3.81
CA ALA A 78 -5.04 -6.14 -3.98
C ALA A 78 -3.83 -5.47 -3.30
N LEU A 79 -3.49 -5.87 -2.07
CA LEU A 79 -2.33 -5.31 -1.36
C LEU A 79 -1.03 -5.52 -2.13
N ASP A 80 -0.76 -6.76 -2.56
CA ASP A 80 0.48 -7.08 -3.30
C ASP A 80 0.56 -6.33 -4.63
N ARG A 81 -0.59 -6.14 -5.31
CA ARG A 81 -0.69 -5.36 -6.54
C ARG A 81 -0.37 -3.88 -6.35
N TYR A 82 -0.85 -3.26 -5.27
CA TYR A 82 -0.69 -1.82 -5.04
C TYR A 82 0.53 -1.46 -4.20
N TYR A 83 1.18 -2.40 -3.52
CA TYR A 83 2.38 -2.11 -2.73
C TYR A 83 3.43 -1.30 -3.51
N PRO A 84 3.82 -1.65 -4.74
CA PRO A 84 4.82 -0.88 -5.46
C PRO A 84 4.43 0.59 -5.66
N THR A 85 3.20 0.81 -6.12
CA THR A 85 2.68 2.16 -6.36
C THR A 85 2.58 2.97 -5.06
N VAL A 86 2.11 2.37 -3.97
CA VAL A 86 1.98 3.09 -2.70
C VAL A 86 3.36 3.38 -2.10
N ILE A 87 4.32 2.46 -2.19
CA ILE A 87 5.71 2.69 -1.75
C ILE A 87 6.27 3.90 -2.49
N GLU A 88 6.19 3.91 -3.82
CA GLU A 88 6.68 4.99 -4.66
C GLU A 88 6.04 6.33 -4.29
N ILE A 89 4.71 6.38 -4.19
CA ILE A 89 3.97 7.61 -3.85
C ILE A 89 4.39 8.14 -2.48
N VAL A 90 4.46 7.27 -1.46
CA VAL A 90 4.81 7.70 -0.10
C VAL A 90 6.25 8.20 -0.05
N GLN A 91 7.19 7.54 -0.72
CA GLN A 91 8.58 7.98 -0.80
C GLN A 91 8.71 9.33 -1.52
N ASN A 92 8.01 9.51 -2.63
CA ASN A 92 8.01 10.76 -3.39
C ASN A 92 7.45 11.92 -2.55
N VAL A 93 6.29 11.72 -1.92
CA VAL A 93 5.66 12.73 -1.05
C VAL A 93 6.55 13.05 0.15
N LYS A 94 7.15 12.05 0.80
CA LYS A 94 8.10 12.26 1.91
C LYS A 94 9.28 13.12 1.47
N GLY A 95 9.91 12.80 0.33
CA GLY A 95 11.02 13.57 -0.22
C GLY A 95 10.62 14.99 -0.65
N GLU A 96 9.39 15.21 -1.11
CA GLU A 96 8.86 16.57 -1.36
C GLU A 96 8.66 17.36 -0.07
N VAL A 97 8.07 16.75 0.96
CA VAL A 97 7.83 17.39 2.26
C VAL A 97 9.15 17.76 2.94
N GLU A 98 10.13 16.86 2.96
CA GLU A 98 11.47 17.12 3.49
C GLU A 98 12.19 18.25 2.74
N ARG A 99 12.12 18.26 1.41
CA ARG A 99 12.66 19.37 0.59
C ARG A 99 11.98 20.70 0.91
N ARG A 100 10.66 20.73 1.05
CA ARG A 100 9.90 21.95 1.41
C ARG A 100 10.24 22.44 2.83
N GLY A 101 10.34 21.53 3.79
CA GLY A 101 10.76 21.84 5.17
C GLY A 101 12.18 22.42 5.22
N ASN A 102 13.11 21.84 4.47
CA ASN A 102 14.48 22.35 4.36
C ASN A 102 14.55 23.73 3.68
N VAL A 103 13.68 24.02 2.71
CA VAL A 103 13.56 25.35 2.10
C VAL A 103 13.04 26.38 3.10
N ALA A 104 12.09 26.02 3.96
CA ALA A 104 11.59 26.91 5.01
C ALA A 104 12.68 27.21 6.06
N LEU A 105 13.47 26.20 6.46
CA LEU A 105 14.55 26.37 7.44
C LEU A 105 15.72 27.22 6.92
N ARG A 106 15.99 27.21 5.61
CA ARG A 106 17.05 27.99 4.95
C ARG A 106 16.71 29.46 4.70
N ARG A 107 15.47 29.90 4.98
CA ARG A 107 15.01 31.28 4.81
C ARG A 107 14.98 32.09 6.11
N VAL A 108 15.52 31.53 7.20
CA VAL A 108 15.66 32.19 8.51
C VAL A 108 17.13 32.53 8.75
#